data_AF-A0A9J6QTT2-F1
#
_entry.id   AF-A0A9J6QTT2-F1
#
_cell.length_a   1.000
_cell.length_b   1.000
_cell.length_c   1.000
_cell.angle_alpha   90.00
_cell.angle_beta   90.00
_cell.angle_gamma   90.00
#
_symmetry.space_group_name_H-M   'P 1'
#
loop_
_entity.id
_entity.type
_entity.pdbx_description
1 polymer ?
#
loop_
_entity_poly.entity_id
_entity_poly.type
_entity_poly.pdbx_seq_one_letter_code
_entity_poly.pdbx_strand_id
1 'polypeptide(L)'
;MKKIEKRAIMCLLLAGVLVIGLGVFCFRYVKDGGDWATYTANKQIYNDKGKLKTGSLYDRNGKLLMTNVGGKMQFSDTSSIRKANVHLTGDKSGMIATGANKVFANKLSGYNFLTGTYSMLGKGRNVNLTIDSEICTTANQALAGRKGTVGVYNYKTGEIICLVSSPNYDPTDPPKVSEDDKSGIYMNRFFSATFTPGSIFKLVTAAASIENLSDYATWEYTCTGRQSYGGSDRVTCQEPHGKVNLEKALAVSCNCYFGKLAEKVGAEKMKEYTEKTGLTISRDINGISTARGKFEFPQSGGVELAWAGIGQHEDLVNPCTMMTYMGAIAGGGRAVQPKIIRNVKFSTGIPASLPWKSWTKRMIEENTASILQNMMRNNVEDNYGTENFPGLNICAKSGTAEVGKNKRPNAWFTGFLRDEEHPYAFIVLVENGGFGSQVSGSIANKVLQEVVEKY
;
A
#
# COMPACT_ATOMS: atom_id res chain seq x y z
N MET A 1 -24.93 -59.53 -21.63
CA MET A 1 -24.79 -58.12 -22.07
C MET A 1 -24.70 -57.13 -20.89
N LYS A 2 -25.68 -57.06 -19.97
CA LYS A 2 -25.69 -56.11 -18.82
C LYS A 2 -24.42 -56.12 -17.93
N LYS A 3 -23.74 -57.25 -17.77
CA LYS A 3 -22.46 -57.33 -17.00
C LYS A 3 -21.28 -56.66 -17.73
N ILE A 4 -21.25 -56.70 -19.06
CA ILE A 4 -20.19 -56.09 -19.87
C ILE A 4 -20.38 -54.57 -19.90
N GLU A 5 -21.62 -54.11 -20.07
CA GLU A 5 -21.99 -52.71 -20.02
C GLU A 5 -21.66 -52.06 -18.67
N LYS A 6 -22.00 -52.70 -17.54
CA LYS A 6 -21.61 -52.22 -16.20
C LYS A 6 -20.09 -52.12 -16.01
N ARG A 7 -19.32 -53.08 -16.56
CA ARG A 7 -17.85 -53.05 -16.50
C ARG A 7 -17.28 -51.90 -17.36
N ALA A 8 -17.83 -51.68 -18.55
CA ALA A 8 -17.43 -50.56 -19.42
C ALA A 8 -17.73 -49.20 -18.79
N ILE A 9 -18.91 -49.03 -18.17
CA ILE A 9 -19.25 -47.81 -17.42
C ILE A 9 -18.28 -47.60 -16.26
N MET A 10 -17.91 -48.66 -15.51
CA MET A 10 -16.93 -48.56 -14.44
C MET A 10 -15.54 -48.15 -14.93
N CYS A 11 -15.08 -48.68 -16.08
CA CYS A 11 -13.84 -48.25 -16.71
C CYS A 11 -13.89 -46.78 -17.16
N LEU A 12 -15.00 -46.33 -17.72
CA LEU A 12 -15.20 -44.92 -18.10
C LEU A 12 -15.21 -43.99 -16.89
N LEU A 13 -15.82 -44.41 -15.78
CA LEU A 13 -15.79 -43.66 -14.52
C LEU A 13 -14.37 -43.56 -13.96
N LEU A 14 -13.60 -44.65 -13.95
CA LEU A 14 -12.20 -44.64 -13.52
C LEU A 14 -11.34 -43.75 -14.43
N ALA A 15 -11.56 -43.79 -15.76
CA ALA A 15 -10.90 -42.90 -16.70
C ALA A 15 -11.27 -41.42 -16.44
N GLY A 16 -12.55 -41.13 -16.16
CA GLY A 16 -13.01 -39.80 -15.78
C GLY A 16 -12.35 -39.28 -14.51
N VAL A 17 -12.25 -40.11 -13.47
CA VAL A 17 -11.53 -39.77 -12.23
C VAL A 17 -10.06 -39.51 -12.50
N LEU A 18 -9.40 -40.30 -13.36
CA LEU A 18 -8.01 -40.08 -13.74
C LEU A 18 -7.82 -38.73 -14.47
N VAL A 19 -8.69 -38.39 -15.42
CA VAL A 19 -8.63 -37.12 -16.15
C VAL A 19 -8.85 -35.93 -15.22
N ILE A 20 -9.82 -36.02 -14.31
CA ILE A 20 -10.05 -34.98 -13.29
C ILE A 20 -8.83 -34.87 -12.37
N GLY A 21 -8.29 -36.00 -11.90
CA GLY A 21 -7.09 -36.05 -11.07
C GLY A 21 -5.87 -35.43 -11.76
N LEU A 22 -5.68 -35.72 -13.05
CA LEU A 22 -4.63 -35.13 -13.87
C LEU A 22 -4.83 -33.62 -14.04
N GLY A 23 -6.07 -33.17 -14.29
CA GLY A 23 -6.41 -31.75 -14.34
C GLY A 23 -6.09 -31.02 -13.03
N VAL A 24 -6.46 -31.60 -11.89
CA VAL A 24 -6.12 -31.07 -10.56
C VAL A 24 -4.60 -31.05 -10.35
N PHE A 25 -3.90 -32.13 -10.73
CA PHE A 25 -2.44 -32.20 -10.62
C PHE A 25 -1.76 -31.12 -11.47
N CYS A 26 -2.12 -30.99 -12.76
CA CYS A 26 -1.57 -29.97 -13.65
C CYS A 26 -1.85 -28.56 -13.13
N PHE A 27 -3.06 -28.30 -12.66
CA PHE A 27 -3.41 -27.01 -12.04
C PHE A 27 -2.52 -26.72 -10.81
N ARG A 28 -2.38 -27.68 -9.89
CA ARG A 28 -1.52 -27.51 -8.71
C ARG A 28 -0.05 -27.40 -9.07
N TYR A 29 0.43 -28.13 -10.07
CA TYR A 29 1.80 -28.04 -10.54
C TYR A 29 2.11 -26.66 -11.14
N VAL A 30 1.20 -26.10 -11.96
CA VAL A 30 1.32 -24.74 -12.51
C VAL A 30 1.27 -23.69 -11.42
N LYS A 31 0.37 -23.86 -10.43
CA LYS A 31 0.15 -22.88 -9.37
C LYS A 31 1.22 -22.92 -8.27
N ASP A 32 1.53 -24.10 -7.76
CA ASP A 32 2.30 -24.32 -6.53
C ASP A 32 3.71 -24.89 -6.80
N GLY A 33 4.02 -25.29 -8.03
CA GLY A 33 5.27 -25.98 -8.36
C GLY A 33 6.55 -25.18 -8.05
N GLY A 34 6.49 -23.85 -8.17
CA GLY A 34 7.57 -22.96 -7.77
C GLY A 34 7.84 -23.01 -6.27
N ASP A 35 6.78 -22.99 -5.46
CA ASP A 35 6.86 -23.01 -4.00
C ASP A 35 7.38 -24.37 -3.51
N TRP A 36 6.93 -25.47 -4.13
CA TRP A 36 7.45 -26.81 -3.86
C TRP A 36 8.94 -26.90 -4.18
N ALA A 37 9.35 -26.37 -5.33
CA ALA A 37 10.74 -26.38 -5.75
C ALA A 37 11.63 -25.50 -4.86
N THR A 38 11.11 -24.41 -4.30
CA THR A 38 11.83 -23.52 -3.39
C THR A 38 11.59 -23.81 -1.92
N TYR A 39 11.16 -25.02 -1.57
CA TYR A 39 11.10 -25.42 -0.19
C TYR A 39 12.51 -25.38 0.44
N THR A 40 12.63 -24.91 1.69
CA THR A 40 13.93 -24.63 2.33
C THR A 40 14.83 -25.87 2.49
N ALA A 41 14.24 -27.07 2.45
CA ALA A 41 15.00 -28.32 2.44
C ALA A 41 15.70 -28.61 1.10
N ASN A 42 15.39 -27.87 0.02
CA ASN A 42 16.03 -28.04 -1.27
C ASN A 42 17.49 -27.54 -1.24
N LYS A 43 18.42 -28.48 -1.05
CA LYS A 43 19.85 -28.22 -0.97
C LYS A 43 20.48 -27.72 -2.27
N GLN A 44 19.79 -27.76 -3.42
CA GLN A 44 20.30 -27.14 -4.65
C GLN A 44 20.18 -25.61 -4.58
N ILE A 45 19.11 -25.10 -3.97
CA ILE A 45 18.82 -23.67 -3.88
C ILE A 45 19.25 -23.09 -2.52
N TYR A 46 19.17 -23.89 -1.46
CA TYR A 46 19.47 -23.47 -0.10
C TYR A 46 20.73 -24.15 0.44
N ASN A 47 21.47 -23.47 1.31
CA ASN A 47 22.58 -24.06 2.05
C ASN A 47 22.09 -24.89 3.24
N ASP A 48 23.01 -25.46 4.02
CA ASP A 48 22.66 -26.32 5.14
C ASP A 48 21.88 -25.65 6.27
N LYS A 49 21.88 -24.31 6.28
CA LYS A 49 21.16 -23.46 7.23
C LYS A 49 19.86 -22.91 6.64
N GLY A 50 19.39 -23.43 5.51
CA GLY A 50 18.16 -22.98 4.85
C GLY A 50 18.26 -21.57 4.27
N LYS A 51 19.46 -21.08 3.91
CA LYS A 51 19.68 -19.76 3.31
C LYS A 51 19.87 -19.86 1.79
N LEU A 52 19.20 -18.97 1.07
CA LEU A 52 19.19 -18.92 -0.40
C LEU A 52 20.61 -18.73 -0.94
N LYS A 53 21.04 -19.58 -1.87
CA LYS A 53 22.43 -19.64 -2.34
C LYS A 53 22.81 -18.56 -3.35
N THR A 54 21.86 -18.08 -4.14
CA THR A 54 22.09 -17.27 -5.33
C THR A 54 20.95 -16.28 -5.61
N GLY A 55 21.19 -15.34 -6.53
CA GLY A 55 20.25 -14.30 -6.93
C GLY A 55 20.62 -12.93 -6.35
N SER A 56 20.29 -11.90 -7.11
CA SER A 56 20.60 -10.50 -6.78
C SER A 56 19.38 -9.61 -7.00
N LEU A 57 19.20 -8.63 -6.12
CA LEU A 57 18.20 -7.58 -6.23
C LEU A 57 18.86 -6.27 -6.60
N TYR A 58 18.34 -5.64 -7.65
CA TYR A 58 18.76 -4.33 -8.12
C TYR A 58 17.59 -3.37 -8.08
N ASP A 59 17.89 -2.10 -7.85
CA ASP A 59 16.92 -1.02 -7.99
C ASP A 59 16.66 -0.71 -9.49
N ARG A 60 15.75 0.22 -9.78
CA ARG A 60 15.36 0.54 -11.15
C ARG A 60 16.48 1.14 -12.01
N ASN A 61 17.54 1.64 -11.38
CA ASN A 61 18.70 2.25 -12.02
C ASN A 61 19.88 1.27 -12.13
N GLY A 62 19.68 0.01 -11.75
CA GLY A 62 20.71 -1.02 -11.78
C GLY A 62 21.65 -1.01 -10.58
N LYS A 63 21.33 -0.27 -9.51
CA LYS A 63 22.12 -0.25 -8.28
C LYS A 63 21.84 -1.52 -7.46
N LEU A 64 22.91 -2.19 -7.02
CA LEU A 64 22.79 -3.40 -6.21
C LEU A 64 22.22 -3.07 -4.82
N LEU A 65 21.13 -3.76 -4.45
CA LEU A 65 20.50 -3.65 -3.12
C LEU A 65 20.93 -4.82 -2.23
N MET A 66 20.85 -6.05 -2.74
CA MET A 66 21.37 -7.23 -2.07
C MET A 66 21.75 -8.33 -3.06
N THR A 67 22.61 -9.25 -2.65
CA THR A 67 22.97 -10.46 -3.40
C THR A 67 23.18 -11.64 -2.47
N ASN A 68 22.90 -12.85 -2.94
CA ASN A 68 23.24 -14.08 -2.25
C ASN A 68 24.41 -14.78 -2.94
N VAL A 69 25.46 -15.08 -2.18
CA VAL A 69 26.62 -15.83 -2.67
C VAL A 69 26.89 -16.99 -1.72
N GLY A 70 26.66 -18.22 -2.19
CA GLY A 70 26.93 -19.43 -1.40
C GLY A 70 26.09 -19.53 -0.10
N GLY A 71 24.93 -18.88 -0.07
CA GLY A 71 24.06 -18.85 1.11
C GLY A 71 24.37 -17.71 2.08
N LYS A 72 25.29 -16.81 1.71
CA LYS A 72 25.58 -15.58 2.44
C LYS A 72 24.89 -14.41 1.75
N MET A 73 23.96 -13.77 2.46
CA MET A 73 23.31 -12.55 2.02
C MET A 73 24.22 -11.35 2.27
N GLN A 74 24.57 -10.66 1.19
CA GLN A 74 25.35 -9.43 1.15
C GLN A 74 24.45 -8.27 0.70
N PHE A 75 24.76 -7.06 1.14
CA PHE A 75 23.96 -5.85 0.87
C PHE A 75 24.80 -4.82 0.13
N SER A 76 24.15 -3.78 -0.38
CA SER A 76 24.80 -2.59 -0.95
C SER A 76 25.92 -2.06 -0.05
N ASP A 77 27.03 -1.59 -0.63
CA ASP A 77 28.16 -1.03 0.13
C ASP A 77 27.79 0.31 0.81
N THR A 78 26.73 0.97 0.36
CA THR A 78 26.25 2.24 0.90
C THR A 78 25.28 2.05 2.08
N SER A 79 25.68 2.45 3.29
CA SER A 79 24.85 2.28 4.51
C SER A 79 23.48 2.96 4.45
N SER A 80 23.40 4.16 3.88
CA SER A 80 22.13 4.90 3.75
C SER A 80 21.10 4.12 2.94
N ILE A 81 21.53 3.49 1.85
CA ILE A 81 20.70 2.64 0.99
C ILE A 81 20.27 1.39 1.72
N ARG A 82 21.18 0.74 2.44
CA ARG A 82 20.84 -0.46 3.22
C ARG A 82 19.76 -0.16 4.25
N LYS A 83 19.92 0.92 5.03
CA LYS A 83 18.95 1.36 6.05
C LYS A 83 17.59 1.69 5.44
N ALA A 84 17.57 2.48 4.37
CA ALA A 84 16.35 2.90 3.70
C ALA A 84 15.57 1.73 3.06
N ASN A 85 16.25 0.67 2.65
CA ASN A 85 15.67 -0.45 1.91
C ASN A 85 15.64 -1.77 2.70
N VAL A 86 15.90 -1.78 4.01
CA VAL A 86 15.96 -3.03 4.78
C VAL A 86 14.61 -3.77 4.81
N HIS A 87 13.49 -3.06 4.95
CA HIS A 87 12.15 -3.66 4.90
C HIS A 87 11.73 -4.13 3.50
N LEU A 88 12.44 -3.67 2.47
CA LEU A 88 12.26 -4.12 1.09
C LEU A 88 13.12 -5.35 0.80
N THR A 89 14.42 -5.27 1.08
CA THR A 89 15.38 -6.34 0.80
C THR A 89 15.20 -7.55 1.73
N GLY A 90 14.83 -7.31 2.98
CA GLY A 90 14.84 -8.27 4.05
C GLY A 90 16.17 -8.30 4.79
N ASP A 91 16.28 -9.19 5.77
CA ASP A 91 17.45 -9.32 6.64
C ASP A 91 18.06 -10.73 6.57
N LYS A 92 19.28 -10.88 7.10
CA LYS A 92 20.02 -12.16 7.10
C LYS A 92 19.30 -13.27 7.88
N SER A 93 18.54 -12.90 8.91
CA SER A 93 17.81 -13.83 9.77
C SER A 93 16.44 -14.20 9.19
N GLY A 94 15.89 -13.37 8.30
CA GLY A 94 14.57 -13.58 7.68
C GLY A 94 13.41 -13.15 8.58
N MET A 95 13.67 -12.21 9.50
CA MET A 95 12.70 -11.64 10.43
C MET A 95 11.70 -10.71 9.74
N ILE A 96 12.12 -10.04 8.67
CA ILE A 96 11.27 -9.20 7.84
C ILE A 96 10.48 -10.10 6.88
N ALA A 97 9.25 -10.43 7.27
CA ALA A 97 8.40 -11.38 6.54
C ALA A 97 8.15 -10.99 5.07
N THR A 98 8.05 -9.69 4.79
CA THR A 98 7.82 -9.13 3.45
C THR A 98 9.11 -8.90 2.64
N GLY A 99 10.28 -9.26 3.20
CA GLY A 99 11.57 -9.06 2.54
C GLY A 99 11.65 -9.80 1.22
N ALA A 100 12.05 -9.10 0.16
CA ALA A 100 12.13 -9.60 -1.20
C ALA A 100 13.02 -10.86 -1.32
N ASN A 101 14.07 -10.99 -0.50
CA ASN A 101 14.91 -12.19 -0.46
C ASN A 101 14.11 -13.47 -0.09
N LYS A 102 13.07 -13.32 0.73
CA LYS A 102 12.16 -14.40 1.12
C LYS A 102 11.02 -14.55 0.12
N VAL A 103 10.30 -13.47 -0.17
CA VAL A 103 9.10 -13.51 -1.01
C VAL A 103 9.41 -13.84 -2.47
N PHE A 104 10.55 -13.37 -2.99
CA PHE A 104 10.96 -13.61 -4.37
C PHE A 104 11.99 -14.73 -4.49
N ALA A 105 12.10 -15.62 -3.49
CA ALA A 105 13.06 -16.72 -3.50
C ALA A 105 12.92 -17.61 -4.75
N ASN A 106 11.70 -17.84 -5.25
CA ASN A 106 11.45 -18.56 -6.51
C ASN A 106 12.05 -17.87 -7.75
N LYS A 107 12.00 -16.53 -7.80
CA LYS A 107 12.59 -15.76 -8.90
C LYS A 107 14.09 -15.71 -8.76
N LEU A 108 14.60 -15.40 -7.57
CA LEU A 108 16.04 -15.29 -7.27
C LEU A 108 16.79 -16.61 -7.46
N SER A 109 16.17 -17.74 -7.08
CA SER A 109 16.75 -19.08 -7.30
C SER A 109 16.81 -19.49 -8.77
N GLY A 110 16.05 -18.81 -9.63
CA GLY A 110 15.98 -19.12 -11.05
C GLY A 110 15.02 -20.25 -11.41
N TYR A 111 14.05 -20.56 -10.54
CA TYR A 111 13.01 -21.56 -10.84
C TYR A 111 12.31 -21.27 -12.18
N ASN A 112 12.23 -22.29 -13.03
CA ASN A 112 11.49 -22.27 -14.29
C ASN A 112 10.43 -23.38 -14.24
N PHE A 113 9.23 -23.10 -14.74
CA PHE A 113 8.15 -24.09 -14.79
C PHE A 113 8.52 -25.36 -15.59
N LEU A 114 9.27 -25.23 -16.68
CA LEU A 114 9.65 -26.33 -17.57
C LEU A 114 10.89 -27.09 -17.09
N THR A 115 11.89 -26.38 -16.57
CA THR A 115 13.18 -26.98 -16.18
C THR A 115 13.36 -27.13 -14.67
N GLY A 116 12.35 -26.75 -13.87
CA GLY A 116 12.43 -26.73 -12.42
C GLY A 116 13.53 -25.80 -11.92
N THR A 117 14.40 -26.32 -11.05
CA THR A 117 15.56 -25.60 -10.50
C THR A 117 16.82 -25.80 -11.34
N TYR A 118 16.73 -26.61 -12.40
CA TYR A 118 17.82 -26.88 -13.30
C TYR A 118 18.04 -25.68 -14.22
N SER A 119 19.23 -25.10 -14.15
CA SER A 119 19.73 -24.07 -15.04
C SER A 119 21.01 -24.61 -15.69
N MET A 120 21.02 -24.76 -17.01
CA MET A 120 22.25 -25.09 -17.76
C MET A 120 23.41 -24.13 -17.46
N LEU A 121 23.11 -22.92 -16.95
CA LEU A 121 24.06 -21.87 -16.62
C LEU A 121 24.30 -21.70 -15.10
N GLY A 122 23.70 -22.53 -14.24
CA GLY A 122 24.04 -22.66 -12.81
C GLY A 122 23.96 -21.41 -11.93
N LYS A 123 23.37 -20.31 -12.40
CA LYS A 123 23.38 -19.01 -11.71
C LYS A 123 21.94 -18.53 -11.46
N GLY A 124 21.67 -18.01 -10.27
CA GLY A 124 20.39 -17.39 -9.90
C GLY A 124 20.03 -16.22 -10.81
N ARG A 125 18.84 -15.65 -10.63
CA ARG A 125 18.37 -14.53 -11.47
C ARG A 125 18.61 -13.19 -10.81
N ASN A 126 18.78 -12.19 -11.68
CA ASN A 126 18.77 -10.79 -11.28
C ASN A 126 17.33 -10.29 -11.36
N VAL A 127 16.81 -9.84 -10.23
CA VAL A 127 15.48 -9.25 -10.13
C VAL A 127 15.64 -7.74 -10.04
N ASN A 128 15.14 -7.02 -11.05
CA ASN A 128 15.16 -5.56 -11.06
C ASN A 128 13.83 -5.05 -10.50
N LEU A 129 13.92 -4.25 -9.44
CA LEU A 129 12.77 -3.64 -8.80
C LEU A 129 12.37 -2.35 -9.49
N THR A 130 11.16 -1.88 -9.22
CA THR A 130 10.67 -0.56 -9.63
C THR A 130 11.15 0.55 -8.70
N ILE A 131 11.72 0.19 -7.55
CA ILE A 131 12.16 1.10 -6.50
C ILE A 131 13.40 1.86 -6.94
N ASP A 132 13.47 3.14 -6.59
CA ASP A 132 14.67 3.96 -6.67
C ASP A 132 15.31 4.09 -5.29
N SER A 133 16.51 3.53 -5.13
CA SER A 133 17.15 3.43 -3.82
C SER A 133 17.62 4.77 -3.25
N GLU A 134 17.89 5.76 -4.11
CA GLU A 134 18.28 7.11 -3.68
C GLU A 134 17.06 7.91 -3.23
N ILE A 135 15.92 7.79 -3.94
CA ILE A 135 14.65 8.40 -3.50
C ILE A 135 14.23 7.81 -2.14
N CYS A 136 14.37 6.49 -1.95
CA CYS A 136 14.17 5.87 -0.64
C CYS A 136 15.14 6.42 0.42
N THR A 137 16.37 6.73 0.06
CA THR A 137 17.33 7.36 0.98
C THR A 137 16.86 8.76 1.38
N THR A 138 16.42 9.58 0.43
CA THR A 138 15.82 10.90 0.67
C THR A 138 14.60 10.81 1.60
N ALA A 139 13.70 9.86 1.35
CA ALA A 139 12.53 9.61 2.19
C ALA A 139 12.92 9.16 3.62
N ASN A 140 13.91 8.29 3.76
CA ASN A 140 14.39 7.83 5.06
C ASN A 140 15.03 8.96 5.88
N GLN A 141 15.84 9.81 5.23
CA GLN A 141 16.41 10.99 5.86
C GLN A 141 15.33 11.99 6.27
N ALA A 142 14.31 12.18 5.44
CA ALA A 142 13.17 13.06 5.76
C ALA A 142 12.36 12.54 6.97
N LEU A 143 12.23 11.22 7.14
CA LEU A 143 11.64 10.63 8.35
C LEU A 143 12.48 10.91 9.59
N ALA A 144 13.79 11.07 9.47
CA ALA A 144 14.71 11.43 10.56
C ALA A 144 14.57 10.53 11.80
N GLY A 145 14.42 9.22 11.59
CA GLY A 145 14.24 8.22 12.65
C GLY A 145 12.85 8.17 13.29
N ARG A 146 11.92 9.06 12.91
CA ARG A 146 10.53 9.02 13.40
C ARG A 146 9.82 7.76 12.88
N LYS A 147 8.98 7.15 13.70
CA LYS A 147 8.20 5.97 13.32
C LYS A 147 7.18 6.34 12.24
N GLY A 148 7.08 5.57 11.18
CA GLY A 148 6.24 5.94 10.05
C GLY A 148 6.56 5.21 8.75
N THR A 149 5.96 5.67 7.66
CA THR A 149 6.22 5.14 6.33
C THR A 149 6.01 6.20 5.25
N VAL A 150 6.76 6.06 4.16
CA VAL A 150 6.62 6.86 2.94
C VAL A 150 6.44 5.89 1.77
N GLY A 151 5.45 6.17 0.93
CA GLY A 151 5.23 5.46 -0.33
C GLY A 151 4.94 6.43 -1.47
N VAL A 152 5.52 6.16 -2.64
CA VAL A 152 5.24 6.87 -3.89
C VAL A 152 5.12 5.84 -5.00
N TYR A 153 4.06 5.90 -5.80
CA TYR A 153 3.90 5.04 -6.97
C TYR A 153 3.36 5.80 -8.17
N ASN A 154 3.72 5.34 -9.36
CA ASN A 154 3.21 5.87 -10.61
C ASN A 154 1.82 5.26 -10.89
N TYR A 155 0.76 6.07 -10.85
CA TYR A 155 -0.61 5.57 -10.95
C TYR A 155 -1.01 5.12 -12.36
N LYS A 156 -0.22 5.43 -13.40
CA LYS A 156 -0.42 4.98 -14.80
C LYS A 156 0.32 3.68 -15.15
N THR A 157 1.39 3.35 -14.41
CA THR A 157 2.19 2.13 -14.65
C THR A 157 2.08 1.10 -13.54
N GLY A 158 1.62 1.51 -12.35
CA GLY A 158 1.60 0.71 -11.13
C GLY A 158 2.97 0.63 -10.44
N GLU A 159 4.02 1.24 -10.97
CA GLU A 159 5.37 1.10 -10.42
C GLU A 159 5.53 1.82 -9.10
N ILE A 160 5.85 1.09 -8.02
CA ILE A 160 6.22 1.68 -6.74
C ILE A 160 7.64 2.22 -6.87
N ILE A 161 7.81 3.52 -6.74
CA ILE A 161 9.09 4.22 -6.93
C ILE A 161 9.82 4.36 -5.60
N CYS A 162 9.08 4.64 -4.53
CA CYS A 162 9.63 4.79 -3.19
C CYS A 162 8.81 3.97 -2.20
N LEU A 163 9.51 3.26 -1.31
CA LEU A 163 8.93 2.59 -0.16
C LEU A 163 9.93 2.62 0.99
N VAL A 164 9.56 3.29 2.08
CA VAL A 164 10.36 3.32 3.32
C VAL A 164 9.47 3.04 4.51
N SER A 165 9.97 2.24 5.44
CA SER A 165 9.37 2.00 6.76
C SER A 165 10.38 2.38 7.84
N SER A 166 9.90 2.98 8.92
CA SER A 166 10.71 3.45 10.05
C SER A 166 10.02 3.10 11.38
N PRO A 167 10.74 2.66 12.43
CA PRO A 167 12.20 2.60 12.52
C PRO A 167 12.77 1.48 11.65
N ASN A 168 13.97 1.72 11.14
CA ASN A 168 14.79 0.77 10.39
C ASN A 168 16.20 0.71 11.01
N TYR A 169 17.03 -0.15 10.45
CA TYR A 169 18.38 -0.42 10.93
C TYR A 169 19.28 -0.81 9.76
N ASP A 170 20.59 -0.81 9.99
CA ASP A 170 21.52 -1.32 9.00
C ASP A 170 21.55 -2.85 9.07
N PRO A 171 21.15 -3.60 8.03
CA PRO A 171 21.15 -5.06 8.05
C PRO A 171 22.55 -5.69 8.16
N THR A 172 23.64 -4.91 8.02
CA THR A 172 24.99 -5.41 8.35
C THR A 172 25.27 -5.43 9.84
N ASP A 173 24.55 -4.62 10.62
CA ASP A 173 24.64 -4.49 12.07
C ASP A 173 23.23 -4.53 12.70
N PRO A 174 22.56 -5.69 12.68
CA PRO A 174 21.19 -5.81 13.15
C PRO A 174 21.10 -5.58 14.67
N PRO A 175 20.03 -4.90 15.13
CA PRO A 175 19.85 -4.61 16.55
C PRO A 175 19.62 -5.89 17.35
N LYS A 176 20.09 -5.90 18.60
CA LYS A 176 19.65 -6.89 19.59
C LYS A 176 18.28 -6.47 20.11
N VAL A 177 17.26 -7.19 19.67
CA VAL A 177 15.87 -6.91 20.02
C VAL A 177 15.47 -7.85 21.16
N SER A 178 15.01 -7.29 22.28
CA SER A 178 14.47 -8.08 23.39
C SER A 178 13.08 -8.62 23.05
N GLU A 179 12.62 -9.65 23.76
CA GLU A 179 11.26 -10.19 23.59
C GLU A 179 10.17 -9.14 23.86
N ASP A 180 10.46 -8.15 24.72
CA ASP A 180 9.54 -7.06 25.05
C ASP A 180 9.55 -5.89 24.04
N ASP A 181 10.32 -5.96 22.95
CA ASP A 181 10.39 -4.86 21.99
C ASP A 181 9.07 -4.66 21.24
N LYS A 182 8.47 -3.49 21.45
CA LYS A 182 7.25 -3.03 20.76
C LYS A 182 7.56 -2.01 19.66
N SER A 183 8.82 -1.87 19.24
CA SER A 183 9.21 -0.89 18.23
C SER A 183 8.66 -1.24 16.84
N GLY A 184 8.45 -2.52 16.56
CA GLY A 184 8.10 -3.01 15.23
C GLY A 184 9.24 -2.78 14.23
N ILE A 185 10.50 -2.95 14.65
CA ILE A 185 11.69 -2.69 13.83
C ILE A 185 11.79 -3.60 12.60
N TYR A 186 11.23 -4.81 12.65
CA TYR A 186 11.14 -5.73 11.50
C TYR A 186 9.85 -5.56 10.69
N MET A 187 8.91 -4.73 11.16
CA MET A 187 7.61 -4.52 10.52
C MET A 187 7.76 -3.58 9.33
N ASN A 188 7.35 -4.05 8.15
CA ASN A 188 7.13 -3.18 7.01
C ASN A 188 5.76 -2.49 7.16
N ARG A 189 5.75 -1.26 7.68
CA ARG A 189 4.51 -0.51 7.96
C ARG A 189 3.67 -0.24 6.72
N PHE A 190 4.32 -0.12 5.56
CA PHE A 190 3.64 0.15 4.30
C PHE A 190 2.73 -0.99 3.87
N PHE A 191 3.21 -2.23 3.99
CA PHE A 191 2.47 -3.43 3.58
C PHE A 191 1.74 -4.11 4.73
N SER A 192 2.35 -4.22 5.91
CA SER A 192 1.94 -5.15 6.95
C SER A 192 1.20 -4.52 8.12
N ALA A 193 1.14 -3.18 8.19
CA ALA A 193 0.44 -2.49 9.27
C ALA A 193 -0.82 -1.76 8.77
N THR A 194 -1.72 -1.53 9.71
CA THR A 194 -2.92 -0.69 9.54
C THR A 194 -2.98 0.33 10.66
N PHE A 195 -3.53 1.50 10.35
CA PHE A 195 -3.52 2.65 11.25
C PHE A 195 -4.83 3.41 11.11
N THR A 196 -5.24 4.10 12.16
CA THR A 196 -6.41 4.97 12.10
C THR A 196 -6.20 6.07 11.06
N PRO A 197 -7.06 6.18 10.03
CA PRO A 197 -6.84 7.11 8.92
C PRO A 197 -7.05 8.57 9.33
N GLY A 198 -7.98 8.82 10.24
CA GLY A 198 -8.48 10.17 10.51
C GLY A 198 -8.95 10.83 9.21
N SER A 199 -8.71 12.14 9.10
CA SER A 199 -9.30 12.97 8.03
C SER A 199 -8.95 12.61 6.59
N ILE A 200 -7.99 11.71 6.31
CA ILE A 200 -7.78 11.21 4.94
C ILE A 200 -8.96 10.33 4.48
N PHE A 201 -9.69 9.70 5.41
CA PHE A 201 -10.87 8.88 5.11
C PHE A 201 -12.07 9.70 4.62
N LYS A 202 -12.11 11.01 4.93
CA LYS A 202 -13.15 11.93 4.43
C LYS A 202 -13.25 11.95 2.91
N LEU A 203 -12.20 11.55 2.18
CA LEU A 203 -12.25 11.39 0.73
C LEU A 203 -13.19 10.25 0.30
N VAL A 204 -13.32 9.19 1.10
CA VAL A 204 -14.30 8.11 0.88
C VAL A 204 -15.70 8.60 1.21
N THR A 205 -15.87 9.29 2.34
CA THR A 205 -17.16 9.88 2.75
C THR A 205 -17.65 10.92 1.73
N ALA A 206 -16.77 11.76 1.20
CA ALA A 206 -17.08 12.71 0.15
C ALA A 206 -17.51 11.99 -1.13
N ALA A 207 -16.77 10.97 -1.59
CA ALA A 207 -17.15 10.18 -2.74
C ALA A 207 -18.54 9.55 -2.59
N ALA A 208 -18.81 8.95 -1.43
CA ALA A 208 -20.11 8.36 -1.13
C ALA A 208 -21.23 9.41 -1.17
N SER A 209 -20.99 10.62 -0.65
CA SER A 209 -21.98 11.69 -0.73
C SER A 209 -22.25 12.17 -2.16
N ILE A 210 -21.21 12.36 -2.97
CA ILE A 210 -21.31 12.85 -4.35
C ILE A 210 -22.13 11.88 -5.21
N GLU A 211 -21.97 10.57 -4.99
CA GLU A 211 -22.64 9.55 -5.79
C GLU A 211 -24.05 9.18 -5.30
N ASN A 212 -24.43 9.50 -4.06
CA ASN A 212 -25.71 9.03 -3.48
C ASN A 212 -26.66 10.13 -3.00
N LEU A 213 -26.18 11.37 -2.81
CA LEU A 213 -27.03 12.46 -2.31
C LEU A 213 -27.31 13.47 -3.42
N SER A 214 -28.58 13.66 -3.78
CA SER A 214 -28.96 14.61 -4.84
C SER A 214 -28.64 16.06 -4.50
N ASP A 215 -28.53 16.39 -3.21
CA ASP A 215 -28.27 17.73 -2.69
C ASP A 215 -26.82 17.93 -2.23
N TYR A 216 -25.88 17.01 -2.54
CA TYR A 216 -24.49 17.10 -2.07
C TYR A 216 -23.81 18.45 -2.39
N ALA A 217 -24.14 19.03 -3.55
CA ALA A 217 -23.53 20.26 -4.05
C ALA A 217 -24.11 21.53 -3.40
N THR A 218 -25.35 21.48 -2.94
CA THR A 218 -26.08 22.62 -2.36
C THR A 218 -26.22 22.53 -0.85
N TRP A 219 -25.89 21.39 -0.24
CA TRP A 219 -26.00 21.20 1.19
C TRP A 219 -24.96 22.04 1.93
N GLU A 220 -25.45 22.89 2.84
CA GLU A 220 -24.64 23.72 3.72
C GLU A 220 -24.86 23.32 5.17
N TYR A 221 -23.82 23.46 5.98
CA TYR A 221 -23.86 23.19 7.41
C TYR A 221 -23.08 24.25 8.18
N THR A 222 -23.66 24.72 9.29
CA THR A 222 -23.03 25.70 10.18
C THR A 222 -22.25 24.98 11.27
N CYS A 223 -20.93 24.98 11.16
CA CYS A 223 -20.03 24.42 12.16
C CYS A 223 -19.79 25.40 13.30
N THR A 224 -20.35 25.11 14.47
CA THR A 224 -20.12 25.82 15.74
C THR A 224 -18.91 25.29 16.51
N GLY A 225 -18.11 24.42 15.89
CA GLY A 225 -16.95 23.74 16.50
C GLY A 225 -17.30 22.44 17.21
N ARG A 226 -18.58 22.18 17.51
CA ARG A 226 -19.03 20.92 18.14
C ARG A 226 -20.41 20.52 17.63
N GLN A 227 -20.60 19.22 17.39
CA GLN A 227 -21.90 18.63 17.09
C GLN A 227 -22.27 17.64 18.19
N SER A 228 -23.37 17.89 18.90
CA SER A 228 -23.88 16.98 19.93
C SER A 228 -24.77 15.89 19.34
N TYR A 229 -24.72 14.73 19.98
CA TYR A 229 -25.54 13.54 19.69
C TYR A 229 -26.34 13.09 20.93
N GLY A 230 -26.46 13.95 21.95
CA GLY A 230 -27.09 13.63 23.24
C GLY A 230 -26.05 13.28 24.32
N GLY A 231 -26.37 13.58 25.58
CA GLY A 231 -25.48 13.30 26.73
C GLY A 231 -24.07 13.89 26.58
N SER A 232 -23.05 13.06 26.81
CA SER A 232 -21.63 13.43 26.60
C SER A 232 -21.21 13.37 25.13
N ASP A 233 -21.99 12.74 24.26
CA ASP A 233 -21.58 12.32 22.94
C ASP A 233 -21.55 13.49 21.97
N ARG A 234 -20.37 13.66 21.36
CA ARG A 234 -20.08 14.78 20.49
C ARG A 234 -18.97 14.47 19.50
N VAL A 235 -19.08 15.08 18.34
CA VAL A 235 -17.97 15.27 17.40
C VAL A 235 -17.46 16.69 17.56
N THR A 236 -16.15 16.87 17.58
CA THR A 236 -15.51 18.18 17.78
C THR A 236 -14.60 18.55 16.62
N CYS A 237 -14.59 19.83 16.28
CA CYS A 237 -13.55 20.48 15.49
C CYS A 237 -12.58 21.19 16.44
N GLN A 238 -11.37 21.49 15.95
CA GLN A 238 -10.40 22.30 16.71
C GLN A 238 -10.93 23.71 16.96
N GLU A 239 -11.64 24.26 15.97
CA GLU A 239 -12.31 25.54 16.03
C GLU A 239 -13.65 25.53 15.27
N PRO A 240 -14.53 26.52 15.50
CA PRO A 240 -15.71 26.74 14.66
C PRO A 240 -15.31 27.17 13.24
N HIS A 241 -15.90 26.55 12.22
CA HIS A 241 -15.62 26.90 10.81
C HIS A 241 -16.73 27.77 10.17
N GLY A 242 -17.80 28.08 10.91
CA GLY A 242 -18.93 28.81 10.37
C GLY A 242 -19.69 28.00 9.31
N LYS A 243 -20.29 28.70 8.34
CA LYS A 243 -21.06 28.08 7.27
C LYS A 243 -20.10 27.45 6.25
N VAL A 244 -20.24 26.15 6.02
CA VAL A 244 -19.40 25.40 5.07
C VAL A 244 -20.26 24.50 4.17
N ASN A 245 -19.86 24.40 2.91
CA ASN A 245 -20.32 23.38 1.96
C ASN A 245 -19.29 22.23 1.90
N LEU A 246 -19.52 21.22 1.05
CA LEU A 246 -18.64 20.04 0.95
C LEU A 246 -17.18 20.41 0.65
N GLU A 247 -16.95 21.33 -0.29
CA GLU A 247 -15.61 21.79 -0.70
C GLU A 247 -14.89 22.49 0.45
N LYS A 248 -15.53 23.51 1.04
CA LYS A 248 -14.93 24.25 2.16
C LYS A 248 -14.72 23.35 3.36
N ALA A 249 -15.67 22.46 3.65
CA ALA A 249 -15.57 21.50 4.75
C ALA A 249 -14.41 20.52 4.56
N LEU A 250 -14.11 20.08 3.33
CA LEU A 250 -12.95 19.23 3.08
C LEU A 250 -11.64 20.00 3.26
N ALA A 251 -11.59 21.25 2.79
CA ALA A 251 -10.43 22.14 2.86
C ALA A 251 -10.03 22.44 4.31
N VAL A 252 -10.98 22.92 5.12
CA VAL A 252 -10.75 23.16 6.57
C VAL A 252 -10.88 21.88 7.40
N SER A 253 -11.09 20.73 6.75
CA SER A 253 -11.18 19.42 7.39
C SER A 253 -12.23 19.35 8.52
N CYS A 254 -13.40 19.95 8.34
CA CYS A 254 -14.46 20.08 9.34
C CYS A 254 -15.04 18.72 9.78
N ASN A 255 -14.70 18.26 10.98
CA ASN A 255 -15.22 17.01 11.55
C ASN A 255 -16.75 17.02 11.71
N CYS A 256 -17.32 18.12 12.19
CA CYS A 256 -18.76 18.21 12.42
C CYS A 256 -19.57 18.06 11.11
N TYR A 257 -19.11 18.68 10.02
CA TYR A 257 -19.70 18.52 8.68
C TYR A 257 -19.65 17.05 8.24
N PHE A 258 -18.47 16.44 8.26
CA PHE A 258 -18.28 15.07 7.77
C PHE A 258 -18.98 14.02 8.64
N GLY A 259 -19.12 14.27 9.94
CA GLY A 259 -19.94 13.43 10.81
C GLY A 259 -21.41 13.45 10.39
N LYS A 260 -21.97 14.64 10.16
CA LYS A 260 -23.34 14.78 9.63
C LYS A 260 -23.50 14.27 8.20
N LEU A 261 -22.48 14.42 7.37
CA LEU A 261 -22.46 13.89 6.01
C LEU A 261 -22.54 12.36 6.04
N ALA A 262 -21.79 11.71 6.92
CA ALA A 262 -21.80 10.26 7.06
C ALA A 262 -23.15 9.73 7.55
N GLU A 263 -23.81 10.43 8.48
CA GLU A 263 -25.20 10.10 8.85
C GLU A 263 -26.16 10.25 7.69
N LYS A 264 -26.02 11.31 6.89
CA LYS A 264 -26.87 11.57 5.72
C LYS A 264 -26.67 10.54 4.61
N VAL A 265 -25.43 10.09 4.40
CA VAL A 265 -25.08 8.99 3.48
C VAL A 265 -25.61 7.65 4.00
N GLY A 266 -25.55 7.42 5.31
CA GLY A 266 -26.01 6.20 5.97
C GLY A 266 -24.95 5.10 6.05
N ALA A 267 -25.05 4.27 7.10
CA ALA A 267 -24.05 3.26 7.44
C ALA A 267 -23.85 2.21 6.33
N GLU A 268 -24.92 1.76 5.68
CA GLU A 268 -24.83 0.80 4.57
C GLU A 268 -24.01 1.33 3.39
N LYS A 269 -24.27 2.58 2.97
CA LYS A 269 -23.53 3.22 1.88
C LYS A 269 -22.09 3.53 2.28
N MET A 270 -21.84 3.93 3.52
CA MET A 270 -20.47 4.11 4.02
C MET A 270 -19.67 2.80 3.94
N LYS A 271 -20.28 1.68 4.35
CA LYS A 271 -19.67 0.34 4.21
C LYS A 271 -19.42 -0.01 2.74
N GLU A 272 -20.43 0.14 1.89
CA GLU A 272 -20.35 -0.15 0.44
C GLU A 272 -19.17 0.59 -0.21
N TYR A 273 -19.03 1.90 0.02
CA TYR A 273 -17.97 2.71 -0.59
C TYR A 273 -16.60 2.38 -0.03
N THR A 274 -16.50 2.06 1.25
CA THR A 274 -15.25 1.60 1.87
C THR A 274 -14.76 0.27 1.25
N GLU A 275 -15.68 -0.64 0.94
CA GLU A 275 -15.36 -1.89 0.24
C GLU A 275 -15.05 -1.65 -1.25
N LYS A 276 -15.83 -0.78 -1.92
CA LYS A 276 -15.67 -0.41 -3.35
C LYS A 276 -14.28 0.19 -3.64
N THR A 277 -13.76 1.00 -2.72
CA THR A 277 -12.39 1.58 -2.79
C THR A 277 -11.28 0.54 -2.55
N GLY A 278 -11.62 -0.65 -2.06
CA GLY A 278 -10.68 -1.73 -1.79
C GLY A 278 -9.77 -1.47 -0.59
N LEU A 279 -10.26 -0.72 0.40
CA LEU A 279 -9.55 -0.50 1.68
C LEU A 279 -9.66 -1.71 2.62
N THR A 280 -10.67 -2.57 2.44
CA THR A 280 -10.96 -3.76 3.28
C THR A 280 -10.40 -5.07 2.72
N ILE A 281 -9.68 -5.03 1.60
CA ILE A 281 -9.08 -6.20 0.95
C ILE A 281 -7.57 -6.25 1.16
N SER A 282 -7.00 -7.45 1.03
CA SER A 282 -5.55 -7.63 0.92
C SER A 282 -5.19 -7.55 -0.56
N ARG A 283 -4.18 -6.75 -0.89
CA ARG A 283 -3.65 -6.62 -2.24
C ARG A 283 -2.40 -7.49 -2.40
N ASP A 284 -2.29 -8.15 -3.54
CA ASP A 284 -1.07 -8.86 -3.93
C ASP A 284 -0.15 -7.93 -4.72
N ILE A 285 1.02 -7.65 -4.16
CA ILE A 285 2.08 -6.84 -4.77
C ILE A 285 3.23 -7.78 -5.14
N ASN A 286 3.07 -8.46 -6.28
CA ASN A 286 4.00 -9.48 -6.79
C ASN A 286 4.30 -10.63 -5.81
N GLY A 287 3.34 -11.05 -4.97
CA GLY A 287 3.51 -12.06 -3.93
C GLY A 287 3.60 -11.49 -2.50
N ILE A 288 3.68 -10.16 -2.34
CA ILE A 288 3.59 -9.50 -1.03
C ILE A 288 2.13 -9.15 -0.77
N SER A 289 1.53 -9.74 0.27
CA SER A 289 0.15 -9.41 0.67
C SER A 289 0.10 -8.21 1.60
N THR A 290 -0.77 -7.24 1.31
CA THR A 290 -1.03 -6.11 2.22
C THR A 290 -1.94 -6.53 3.37
N ALA A 291 -1.78 -5.89 4.54
CA ALA A 291 -2.75 -5.95 5.61
C ALA A 291 -4.10 -5.42 5.11
N ARG A 292 -5.19 -6.01 5.62
CA ARG A 292 -6.56 -5.59 5.33
C ARG A 292 -6.92 -4.44 6.26
N GLY A 293 -7.56 -3.40 5.73
CA GLY A 293 -8.23 -2.43 6.59
C GLY A 293 -9.45 -3.04 7.28
N LYS A 294 -9.83 -2.43 8.40
CA LYS A 294 -11.03 -2.74 9.19
C LYS A 294 -11.80 -1.44 9.39
N PHE A 295 -13.10 -1.45 9.14
CA PHE A 295 -13.97 -0.30 9.32
C PHE A 295 -15.29 -0.79 9.87
N GLU A 296 -15.89 -0.05 10.79
CA GLU A 296 -17.18 -0.40 11.40
C GLU A 296 -18.15 0.77 11.29
N PHE A 297 -19.34 0.50 10.74
CA PHE A 297 -20.38 1.49 10.52
C PHE A 297 -21.66 1.03 11.24
N PRO A 298 -21.89 1.47 12.49
CA PRO A 298 -23.07 1.07 13.26
C PRO A 298 -24.37 1.52 12.59
N GLN A 299 -25.30 0.57 12.43
CA GLN A 299 -26.60 0.83 11.81
C GLN A 299 -27.52 1.71 12.66
N SER A 300 -27.26 1.76 13.96
CA SER A 300 -27.92 2.69 14.90
C SER A 300 -27.61 4.16 14.61
N GLY A 301 -26.60 4.45 13.78
CA GLY A 301 -26.21 5.82 13.44
C GLY A 301 -25.57 6.56 14.61
N GLY A 302 -25.81 7.86 14.70
CA GLY A 302 -25.37 8.70 15.81
C GLY A 302 -23.85 8.94 15.84
N VAL A 303 -23.32 9.14 17.05
CA VAL A 303 -21.94 9.60 17.26
C VAL A 303 -20.89 8.61 16.71
N GLU A 304 -21.15 7.31 16.79
CA GLU A 304 -20.22 6.28 16.34
C GLU A 304 -20.11 6.25 14.81
N LEU A 305 -21.25 6.29 14.10
CA LEU A 305 -21.28 6.44 12.65
C LEU A 305 -20.62 7.75 12.21
N ALA A 306 -20.85 8.84 12.95
CA ALA A 306 -20.22 10.12 12.67
C ALA A 306 -18.68 10.05 12.80
N TRP A 307 -18.16 9.40 13.84
CA TRP A 307 -16.71 9.21 14.02
C TRP A 307 -16.11 8.27 12.97
N ALA A 308 -16.77 7.16 12.64
CA ALA A 308 -16.35 6.27 11.55
C ALA A 308 -16.35 7.02 10.20
N GLY A 309 -17.37 7.84 9.93
CA GLY A 309 -17.43 8.70 8.75
C GLY A 309 -16.32 9.74 8.62
N ILE A 310 -15.61 10.03 9.72
CA ILE A 310 -14.44 10.92 9.76
C ILE A 310 -13.13 10.15 9.61
N GLY A 311 -13.15 8.82 9.76
CA GLY A 311 -11.97 7.94 9.78
C GLY A 311 -11.42 7.70 11.18
N GLN A 312 -12.25 7.78 12.21
CA GLN A 312 -11.91 7.52 13.61
C GLN A 312 -12.70 6.30 14.11
N HIS A 313 -12.80 6.08 15.42
CA HIS A 313 -13.42 4.88 16.02
C HIS A 313 -12.56 3.63 15.81
N GLU A 314 -13.11 2.53 15.29
CA GLU A 314 -12.40 1.28 15.03
C GLU A 314 -11.74 1.22 13.64
N ASP A 315 -11.75 2.35 12.91
CA ASP A 315 -11.25 2.43 11.55
C ASP A 315 -9.73 2.25 11.49
N LEU A 316 -9.30 1.36 10.59
CA LEU A 316 -7.92 0.99 10.36
C LEU A 316 -7.70 0.85 8.85
N VAL A 317 -6.74 1.59 8.30
CA VAL A 317 -6.37 1.54 6.88
C VAL A 317 -4.92 1.12 6.70
N ASN A 318 -4.65 0.33 5.65
CA ASN A 318 -3.29 0.04 5.23
C ASN A 318 -2.76 1.15 4.29
N PRO A 319 -1.53 1.68 4.51
CA PRO A 319 -0.97 2.75 3.67
C PRO A 319 -0.94 2.44 2.17
N CYS A 320 -0.54 1.23 1.77
CA CYS A 320 -0.50 0.84 0.35
C CYS A 320 -1.90 0.88 -0.30
N THR A 321 -2.93 0.40 0.41
CA THR A 321 -4.31 0.44 -0.10
C THR A 321 -4.85 1.87 -0.26
N MET A 322 -4.56 2.76 0.69
CA MET A 322 -4.98 4.16 0.63
C MET A 322 -4.24 4.92 -0.48
N MET A 323 -2.93 4.68 -0.65
CA MET A 323 -2.16 5.23 -1.77
C MET A 323 -2.74 4.78 -3.12
N THR A 324 -3.17 3.51 -3.21
CA THR A 324 -3.83 3.00 -4.43
C THR A 324 -5.15 3.71 -4.69
N TYR A 325 -5.92 4.04 -3.65
CA TYR A 325 -7.14 4.86 -3.80
C TYR A 325 -6.81 6.28 -4.28
N MET A 326 -5.71 6.90 -3.84
CA MET A 326 -5.28 8.19 -4.38
C MET A 326 -4.96 8.13 -5.87
N GLY A 327 -4.29 7.07 -6.32
CA GLY A 327 -4.09 6.87 -7.75
C GLY A 327 -5.38 6.56 -8.52
N ALA A 328 -6.43 6.04 -7.86
CA ALA A 328 -7.75 5.89 -8.47
C ALA A 328 -8.46 7.24 -8.62
N ILE A 329 -8.37 8.14 -7.62
CA ILE A 329 -8.86 9.51 -7.75
C ILE A 329 -8.13 10.22 -8.90
N ALA A 330 -6.80 10.12 -8.96
CA ALA A 330 -5.99 10.69 -10.05
C ALA A 330 -6.36 10.10 -11.42
N GLY A 331 -6.57 8.78 -11.49
CA GLY A 331 -6.84 8.02 -12.71
C GLY A 331 -8.32 7.93 -13.12
N GLY A 332 -9.17 8.87 -12.71
CA GLY A 332 -10.58 8.92 -13.17
C GLY A 332 -11.47 7.80 -12.58
N GLY A 333 -11.17 7.36 -11.36
CA GLY A 333 -11.93 6.37 -10.61
C GLY A 333 -11.40 4.93 -10.67
N ARG A 334 -10.27 4.71 -11.34
CA ARG A 334 -9.57 3.41 -11.41
C ARG A 334 -8.07 3.62 -11.25
N ALA A 335 -7.42 2.71 -10.51
CA ALA A 335 -5.97 2.64 -10.40
C ALA A 335 -5.39 1.43 -11.14
N VAL A 336 -4.19 1.57 -11.70
CA VAL A 336 -3.33 0.42 -12.00
C VAL A 336 -2.85 -0.18 -10.68
N GLN A 337 -2.88 -1.52 -10.58
CA GLN A 337 -2.44 -2.22 -9.38
C GLN A 337 -0.94 -1.95 -9.12
N PRO A 338 -0.55 -1.63 -7.87
CA PRO A 338 0.86 -1.42 -7.57
C PRO A 338 1.68 -2.69 -7.80
N LYS A 339 2.92 -2.52 -8.25
CA LYS A 339 3.90 -3.59 -8.49
C LYS A 339 5.28 -3.11 -8.05
N ILE A 340 6.12 -4.05 -7.63
CA ILE A 340 7.49 -3.79 -7.18
C ILE A 340 8.55 -4.45 -8.06
N ILE A 341 8.18 -5.45 -8.85
CA ILE A 341 9.07 -6.07 -9.83
C ILE A 341 8.91 -5.36 -11.18
N ARG A 342 10.01 -4.79 -11.68
CA ARG A 342 10.05 -4.14 -13.00
C ARG A 342 10.26 -5.17 -14.10
N ASN A 343 11.28 -6.00 -13.95
CA ASN A 343 11.52 -7.17 -14.80
C ASN A 343 12.42 -8.18 -14.07
N VAL A 344 12.34 -9.44 -14.50
CA VAL A 344 13.28 -10.49 -14.11
C VAL A 344 14.15 -10.76 -15.33
N LYS A 345 15.46 -10.56 -15.20
CA LYS A 345 16.41 -10.89 -16.27
C LYS A 345 17.09 -12.21 -15.95
N PHE A 346 17.27 -13.03 -16.98
CA PHE A 346 18.26 -14.11 -16.91
C PHE A 346 19.65 -13.49 -16.67
N SER A 347 20.59 -14.28 -16.12
CA SER A 347 21.99 -13.85 -15.98
C SER A 347 22.66 -13.50 -17.32
N THR A 348 22.03 -13.89 -18.43
CA THR A 348 22.38 -13.56 -19.82
C THR A 348 21.76 -12.25 -20.34
N GLY A 349 20.93 -11.56 -19.54
CA GLY A 349 20.32 -10.27 -19.89
C GLY A 349 18.93 -10.33 -20.55
N ILE A 350 18.41 -11.51 -20.89
CA ILE A 350 17.12 -11.69 -21.57
C ILE A 350 15.94 -11.50 -20.58
N PRO A 351 14.85 -10.78 -20.95
CA PRO A 351 13.66 -10.63 -20.09
C PRO A 351 12.87 -11.94 -19.94
N ALA A 352 12.42 -12.25 -18.72
CA ALA A 352 11.68 -13.48 -18.42
C ALA A 352 10.13 -13.33 -18.41
N SER A 353 9.57 -12.15 -18.65
CA SER A 353 8.11 -11.91 -18.62
C SER A 353 7.67 -10.67 -19.43
N LEU A 354 6.50 -10.73 -20.07
CA LEU A 354 5.84 -9.58 -20.70
C LEU A 354 5.15 -8.68 -19.65
N PRO A 355 5.15 -7.35 -19.80
CA PRO A 355 4.47 -6.44 -18.88
C PRO A 355 2.95 -6.43 -19.15
N TRP A 356 2.16 -7.07 -18.28
CA TRP A 356 0.69 -6.91 -18.29
C TRP A 356 0.26 -5.89 -17.22
N LYS A 357 -0.60 -4.93 -17.58
CA LYS A 357 -1.18 -3.98 -16.63
C LYS A 357 -2.48 -4.56 -16.07
N SER A 358 -2.51 -4.82 -14.75
CA SER A 358 -3.75 -5.19 -14.06
C SER A 358 -4.39 -3.94 -13.47
N TRP A 359 -5.65 -3.71 -13.81
CA TRP A 359 -6.43 -2.59 -13.28
C TRP A 359 -7.27 -3.04 -12.10
N THR A 360 -7.50 -2.11 -11.19
CA THR A 360 -8.55 -2.25 -10.18
C THR A 360 -9.94 -2.25 -10.83
N LYS A 361 -10.94 -2.75 -10.09
CA LYS A 361 -12.35 -2.43 -10.36
C LYS A 361 -12.55 -0.91 -10.20
N ARG A 362 -13.60 -0.37 -10.81
CA ARG A 362 -13.97 1.04 -10.62
C ARG A 362 -14.30 1.28 -9.14
N MET A 363 -13.55 2.18 -8.53
CA MET A 363 -13.67 2.53 -7.10
C MET A 363 -14.68 3.66 -6.89
N ILE A 364 -14.69 4.62 -7.80
CA ILE A 364 -15.60 5.77 -7.84
C ILE A 364 -15.88 6.13 -9.31
N GLU A 365 -16.95 6.88 -9.55
CA GLU A 365 -17.26 7.39 -10.88
C GLU A 365 -16.25 8.44 -11.34
N GLU A 366 -16.10 8.58 -12.65
CA GLU A 366 -15.13 9.50 -13.25
C GLU A 366 -15.41 10.96 -12.88
N ASN A 367 -16.70 11.35 -12.88
CA ASN A 367 -17.13 12.67 -12.43
C ASN A 367 -16.79 12.90 -10.94
N THR A 368 -17.04 11.91 -10.08
CA THR A 368 -16.67 11.97 -8.66
C THR A 368 -15.16 12.14 -8.49
N ALA A 369 -14.37 11.40 -9.25
CA ALA A 369 -12.91 11.52 -9.24
C ALA A 369 -12.47 12.94 -9.63
N SER A 370 -13.04 13.51 -10.70
CA SER A 370 -12.74 14.88 -11.14
C SER A 370 -13.09 15.92 -10.06
N ILE A 371 -14.26 15.81 -9.44
CA ILE A 371 -14.68 16.69 -8.34
C ILE A 371 -13.69 16.59 -7.17
N LEU A 372 -13.31 15.37 -6.76
CA LEU A 372 -12.34 15.18 -5.69
C LEU A 372 -10.94 15.70 -6.03
N GLN A 373 -10.49 15.58 -7.29
CA GLN A 373 -9.23 16.17 -7.73
C GLN A 373 -9.22 17.68 -7.50
N ASN A 374 -10.30 18.38 -7.89
CA ASN A 374 -10.42 19.82 -7.70
C ASN A 374 -10.50 20.19 -6.22
N MET A 375 -11.30 19.48 -5.42
CA MET A 375 -11.36 19.75 -3.98
C MET A 375 -10.02 19.49 -3.28
N MET A 376 -9.29 18.43 -3.65
CA MET A 376 -7.97 18.13 -3.11
C MET A 376 -6.90 19.13 -3.54
N ARG A 377 -7.03 19.73 -4.71
CA ARG A 377 -6.23 20.89 -5.13
C ARG A 377 -6.57 22.11 -4.28
N ASN A 378 -7.86 22.39 -4.09
CA ASN A 378 -8.32 23.51 -3.27
C ASN A 378 -7.81 23.40 -1.82
N ASN A 379 -7.74 22.19 -1.24
CA ASN A 379 -7.13 21.99 0.08
C ASN A 379 -5.69 22.53 0.16
N VAL A 380 -4.90 22.36 -0.92
CA VAL A 380 -3.52 22.82 -0.98
C VAL A 380 -3.48 24.34 -1.09
N GLU A 381 -4.26 24.90 -2.01
CA GLU A 381 -4.31 26.34 -2.27
C GLU A 381 -4.80 27.14 -1.06
N ASP A 382 -5.85 26.66 -0.39
CA ASP A 382 -6.49 27.40 0.70
C ASP A 382 -5.87 27.15 2.08
N ASN A 383 -5.29 25.96 2.33
CA ASN A 383 -4.94 25.53 3.70
C ASN A 383 -3.52 24.99 3.88
N TYR A 384 -2.90 24.42 2.84
CA TYR A 384 -1.56 23.83 2.98
C TYR A 384 -0.46 24.73 2.41
N GLY A 385 -0.81 25.73 1.59
CA GLY A 385 0.10 26.68 0.98
C GLY A 385 0.82 26.08 -0.23
N THR A 386 0.58 26.62 -1.42
CA THR A 386 1.27 26.21 -2.65
C THR A 386 2.77 26.45 -2.60
N GLU A 387 3.20 27.47 -1.84
CA GLU A 387 4.61 27.81 -1.59
C GLU A 387 5.38 26.70 -0.86
N ASN A 388 4.67 25.83 -0.12
CA ASN A 388 5.27 24.67 0.54
C ASN A 388 5.54 23.51 -0.43
N PHE A 389 5.04 23.59 -1.66
CA PHE A 389 5.17 22.58 -2.72
C PHE A 389 5.56 23.22 -4.06
N PRO A 390 6.70 23.95 -4.12
CA PRO A 390 7.04 24.76 -5.28
C PRO A 390 7.18 23.90 -6.54
N GLY A 391 6.55 24.34 -7.64
CA GLY A 391 6.58 23.62 -8.92
C GLY A 391 5.75 22.33 -8.99
N LEU A 392 5.18 21.86 -7.88
CA LEU A 392 4.37 20.63 -7.86
C LEU A 392 2.89 20.96 -8.04
N ASN A 393 2.24 20.41 -9.09
CA ASN A 393 0.78 20.45 -9.22
C ASN A 393 0.12 19.41 -8.29
N ILE A 394 0.29 19.60 -6.99
CA ILE A 394 -0.11 18.64 -5.96
C ILE A 394 -1.59 18.79 -5.60
N CYS A 395 -2.28 17.65 -5.48
CA CYS A 395 -3.61 17.51 -4.92
C CYS A 395 -3.51 16.64 -3.66
N ALA A 396 -3.92 17.12 -2.50
CA ALA A 396 -3.64 16.42 -1.25
C ALA A 396 -4.74 16.53 -0.18
N LYS A 397 -4.68 15.61 0.78
CA LYS A 397 -5.43 15.66 2.03
C LYS A 397 -4.49 15.36 3.20
N SER A 398 -4.46 16.28 4.17
CA SER A 398 -3.84 16.02 5.46
C SER A 398 -4.79 15.25 6.38
N GLY A 399 -4.21 14.44 7.27
CA GLY A 399 -4.94 13.75 8.32
C GLY A 399 -4.20 13.84 9.66
N THR A 400 -4.99 13.90 10.71
CA THR A 400 -4.53 13.86 12.09
C THR A 400 -5.42 12.84 12.78
N ALA A 401 -4.87 11.68 13.14
CA ALA A 401 -5.63 10.59 13.76
C ALA A 401 -5.26 10.45 15.23
N GLU A 402 -6.26 10.41 16.11
CA GLU A 402 -6.03 10.41 17.55
C GLU A 402 -5.73 8.97 18.00
N VAL A 403 -4.66 8.79 18.77
CA VAL A 403 -4.18 7.46 19.19
C VAL A 403 -4.13 7.30 20.71
N GLY A 404 -4.90 8.13 21.42
CA GLY A 404 -5.08 8.09 22.88
C GLY A 404 -4.76 9.42 23.58
N LYS A 405 -5.29 9.59 24.80
CA LYS A 405 -5.33 10.86 25.56
C LYS A 405 -3.97 11.51 25.86
N ASN A 406 -2.86 10.77 25.80
CA ASN A 406 -1.51 11.27 26.13
C ASN A 406 -0.49 11.07 24.99
N LYS A 407 -0.97 10.84 23.76
CA LYS A 407 -0.10 10.68 22.60
C LYS A 407 -0.40 11.79 21.60
N ARG A 408 0.65 12.30 20.96
CA ARG A 408 0.46 13.11 19.76
C ARG A 408 -0.28 12.26 18.72
N PRO A 409 -1.17 12.86 17.92
CA PRO A 409 -1.86 12.14 16.87
C PRO A 409 -0.89 11.68 15.77
N ASN A 410 -1.30 10.66 15.02
CA ASN A 410 -0.61 10.25 13.80
C ASN A 410 -0.79 11.32 12.73
N ALA A 411 0.32 11.71 12.10
CA ALA A 411 0.37 12.70 11.04
C ALA A 411 0.29 12.01 9.68
N TRP A 412 -0.78 12.25 8.93
CA TRP A 412 -0.98 11.77 7.58
C TRP A 412 -0.88 12.89 6.55
N PHE A 413 -0.31 12.57 5.39
CA PHE A 413 -0.45 13.38 4.19
C PHE A 413 -0.46 12.45 2.98
N THR A 414 -1.51 12.53 2.16
CA THR A 414 -1.69 11.65 1.00
C THR A 414 -2.30 12.41 -0.16
N GLY A 415 -2.02 11.98 -1.38
CA GLY A 415 -2.44 12.69 -2.56
C GLY A 415 -1.78 12.18 -3.83
N PHE A 416 -1.75 13.04 -4.83
CA PHE A 416 -1.11 12.79 -6.12
C PHE A 416 -0.70 14.08 -6.79
N LEU A 417 0.20 13.97 -7.78
CA LEU A 417 0.50 15.03 -8.73
C LEU A 417 -0.48 14.94 -9.90
N ARG A 418 -1.18 16.04 -10.16
CA ARG A 418 -2.00 16.23 -11.35
C ARG A 418 -1.11 16.72 -12.48
N ASP A 419 -0.21 15.83 -12.87
CA ASP A 419 0.83 16.05 -13.86
C ASP A 419 0.94 14.79 -14.73
N GLU A 420 0.81 14.98 -16.04
CA GLU A 420 0.82 13.87 -16.99
C GLU A 420 2.21 13.25 -17.15
N GLU A 421 3.26 14.06 -17.03
CA GLU A 421 4.67 13.66 -17.12
C GLU A 421 5.12 13.00 -15.81
N HIS A 422 4.60 13.50 -14.68
CA HIS A 422 4.92 13.01 -13.34
C HIS A 422 3.69 12.41 -12.62
N PRO A 423 3.07 11.32 -13.13
CA PRO A 423 1.81 10.79 -12.61
C PRO A 423 2.02 9.97 -11.33
N TYR A 424 2.39 10.64 -10.24
CA TYR A 424 2.73 10.03 -8.96
C TYR A 424 1.64 10.23 -7.91
N ALA A 425 1.20 9.14 -7.29
CA ALA A 425 0.37 9.14 -6.09
C ALA A 425 1.23 8.71 -4.89
N PHE A 426 0.95 9.30 -3.73
CA PHE A 426 1.82 9.18 -2.56
C PHE A 426 1.04 9.05 -1.26
N ILE A 427 1.72 8.51 -0.26
CA ILE A 427 1.25 8.50 1.12
C ILE A 427 2.43 8.64 2.08
N VAL A 428 2.25 9.47 3.10
CA VAL A 428 3.19 9.66 4.20
C VAL A 428 2.45 9.54 5.52
N LEU A 429 2.99 8.72 6.41
CA LEU A 429 2.57 8.56 7.79
C LEU A 429 3.75 8.82 8.71
N VAL A 430 3.55 9.64 9.73
CA VAL A 430 4.43 9.72 10.88
C VAL A 430 3.60 9.44 12.14
N GLU A 431 3.89 8.33 12.80
CA GLU A 431 3.23 7.96 14.06
C GLU A 431 3.57 8.99 15.14
N ASN A 432 2.57 9.42 15.89
CA ASN A 432 2.69 10.47 16.89
C ASN A 432 3.35 11.77 16.36
N GLY A 433 3.21 12.02 15.06
CA GLY A 433 3.84 13.16 14.38
C GLY A 433 3.17 14.51 14.64
N GLY A 434 1.92 14.53 15.13
CA GLY A 434 1.16 15.77 15.31
C GLY A 434 0.46 16.19 14.02
N PHE A 435 0.73 17.42 13.55
CA PHE A 435 0.02 18.03 12.41
C PHE A 435 0.47 17.44 11.07
N GLY A 436 -0.47 16.77 10.37
CA GLY A 436 -0.24 16.08 9.10
C GLY A 436 0.39 16.92 8.00
N SER A 437 -0.14 18.12 7.72
CA SER A 437 0.37 18.98 6.63
C SER A 437 1.80 19.48 6.90
N GLN A 438 2.13 19.85 8.13
CA GLN A 438 3.45 20.37 8.48
C GLN A 438 4.51 19.25 8.51
N VAL A 439 4.19 18.11 9.11
CA VAL A 439 5.16 17.02 9.30
C VAL A 439 5.21 16.10 8.09
N SER A 440 4.08 15.47 7.77
CA SER A 440 4.00 14.49 6.68
C SER A 440 3.98 15.18 5.32
N GLY A 441 3.42 16.39 5.21
CA GLY A 441 3.48 17.21 3.99
C GLY A 441 4.88 17.69 3.65
N SER A 442 5.69 18.13 4.63
CA SER A 442 7.10 18.49 4.38
C SER A 442 7.93 17.30 3.88
N ILE A 443 7.72 16.11 4.45
CA ILE A 443 8.35 14.87 3.97
C ILE A 443 7.88 14.56 2.55
N ALA A 444 6.58 14.64 2.27
CA ALA A 444 6.03 14.40 0.94
C ALA A 444 6.63 15.35 -0.10
N ASN A 445 6.72 16.65 0.20
CA ASN A 445 7.35 17.64 -0.66
C ASN A 445 8.79 17.21 -0.98
N LYS A 446 9.63 17.00 0.05
CA LYS A 446 11.04 16.64 -0.15
C LYS A 446 11.22 15.41 -1.05
N VAL A 447 10.37 14.39 -0.89
CA VAL A 447 10.45 13.17 -1.69
C VAL A 447 9.92 13.37 -3.11
N LEU A 448 8.82 14.10 -3.28
CA LEU A 448 8.25 14.36 -4.61
C LEU A 448 9.14 15.27 -5.46
N GLN A 449 9.81 16.26 -4.86
CA GLN A 449 10.80 17.08 -5.55
C GLN A 449 11.91 16.21 -6.15
N GLU A 450 12.49 15.32 -5.34
CA GLU A 450 13.52 14.37 -5.81
C GLU A 450 12.98 13.45 -6.93
N VAL A 451 11.73 13.00 -6.83
CA VAL A 451 11.14 12.14 -7.86
C VAL A 451 10.98 12.88 -9.19
N VAL A 452 10.50 14.12 -9.16
CA VAL A 452 10.26 14.98 -10.35
C VAL A 452 11.57 15.52 -10.94
N GLU A 453 12.57 15.81 -10.12
CA GLU A 453 13.88 16.25 -10.62
C GLU A 453 14.59 15.12 -11.39
N LYS A 454 14.36 13.86 -10.98
CA LYS A 454 15.06 12.70 -11.51
C LYS A 454 14.39 12.06 -12.74
N TYR A 455 13.09 12.21 -12.90
CA TYR A 455 12.27 11.59 -13.94
C TYR A 455 11.34 12.62 -14.54
#